data_AF-A0A2K3LYZ3-F1
#
_entry.id   AF-A0A2K3LYZ3-F1
#
_cell.length_a   1.000
_cell.length_b   1.000
_cell.length_c   1.000
_cell.angle_alpha   90.00
_cell.angle_beta   90.00
_cell.angle_gamma   90.00
#
_symmetry.space_group_name_H-M   'P 1'
#
loop_
_entity.id
_entity.type
_entity.pdbx_description
1 polymer ?
#
loop_
_entity_poly.entity_id
_entity_poly.type
_entity_poly.pdbx_seq_one_letter_code
_entity_poly.pdbx_strand_id
1 'polypeptide(L)'
;MQASFQILENELKDKFFGGEEIGLVDITAAFIASWVPMIEEVIGLKLLTSEKFPKLYKWSQDFINHQVVKEKLPNRETQVTKFKALHESLVASK
;
A
#
# COMPACT_ATOMS: atom_id res chain seq x y z
N MET A 1 -5.12 -4.08 -11.46
CA MET A 1 -4.87 -3.98 -10.01
C MET A 1 -5.48 -5.14 -9.22
N GLN A 2 -6.79 -5.43 -9.35
CA GLN A 2 -7.43 -6.55 -8.65
C GLN A 2 -6.76 -7.92 -8.91
N ALA A 3 -6.49 -8.28 -10.17
CA ALA A 3 -5.79 -9.54 -10.49
C ALA A 3 -4.37 -9.60 -9.92
N SER A 4 -3.63 -8.49 -9.97
CA SER A 4 -2.28 -8.39 -9.42
C SER A 4 -2.27 -8.54 -7.89
N PHE A 5 -3.25 -7.95 -7.20
CA PHE A 5 -3.41 -8.13 -5.76
C PHE A 5 -3.77 -9.57 -5.40
N GLN A 6 -4.61 -10.23 -6.21
CA GLN A 6 -4.90 -11.65 -5.99
C GLN A 6 -3.67 -12.55 -6.14
N ILE A 7 -2.78 -12.25 -7.09
CA ILE A 7 -1.51 -12.97 -7.23
C ILE A 7 -0.66 -12.77 -5.96
N LEU A 8 -0.48 -11.53 -5.52
CA LEU A 8 0.31 -11.22 -4.32
C LEU A 8 -0.29 -11.82 -3.05
N GLU A 9 -1.62 -11.79 -2.91
CA GLU A 9 -2.35 -12.45 -1.83
C GLU A 9 -1.98 -13.93 -1.77
N ASN A 10 -1.91 -14.61 -2.92
CA ASN A 10 -1.61 -16.04 -3.00
C ASN A 10 -0.14 -16.35 -2.73
N GLU A 11 0.79 -15.49 -3.16
CA GLU A 11 2.24 -15.66 -2.99
C GLU A 11 2.76 -15.28 -1.60
N LEU A 12 1.93 -14.65 -0.76
CA LEU A 12 2.30 -14.33 0.62
C LEU A 12 2.56 -15.63 1.40
N LYS A 13 3.80 -15.80 1.88
CA LYS A 13 4.25 -17.05 2.52
C LYS A 13 3.88 -17.12 3.99
N ASP A 14 4.20 -16.07 4.73
CA ASP A 14 3.89 -15.92 6.16
C ASP A 14 3.55 -14.44 6.43
N LYS A 15 4.05 -13.85 7.53
CA LYS A 15 3.91 -12.43 7.85
C LYS A 15 4.37 -11.51 6.71
N PHE A 16 5.45 -11.88 6.03
CA PHE A 16 6.04 -11.17 4.90
C PHE A 16 6.18 -12.10 3.69
N PHE A 17 6.40 -11.53 2.50
CA PHE A 17 6.74 -12.33 1.32
C PHE A 17 8.09 -13.06 1.48
N GLY A 18 9.00 -12.50 2.29
CA GLY A 18 10.23 -13.14 2.74
C GLY A 18 10.03 -14.26 3.78
N GLY A 19 8.81 -14.49 4.29
CA GLY A 19 8.53 -15.40 5.41
C GLY A 19 8.37 -14.61 6.72
N GLU A 20 9.17 -14.94 7.72
CA GLU A 20 9.16 -14.28 9.04
C GLU A 20 9.75 -12.86 9.01
N GLU A 21 10.63 -12.59 8.05
CA GLU A 21 11.38 -11.34 7.91
C GLU A 21 11.10 -10.67 6.56
N ILE A 22 11.33 -9.35 6.49
CA ILE A 22 11.18 -8.56 5.26
C ILE A 22 12.15 -9.07 4.18
N GLY A 23 11.61 -9.42 3.01
CA GLY A 23 12.36 -9.83 1.83
C GLY A 23 12.28 -8.86 0.66
N LEU A 24 12.84 -9.26 -0.48
CA LEU A 24 12.90 -8.45 -1.70
C LEU A 24 11.51 -8.01 -2.19
N VAL A 25 10.54 -8.93 -2.17
CA VAL A 25 9.18 -8.63 -2.63
C VAL A 25 8.49 -7.65 -1.70
N ASP A 26 8.70 -7.73 -0.38
CA ASP A 26 8.16 -6.77 0.58
C ASP A 26 8.64 -5.34 0.30
N ILE A 27 9.94 -5.19 0.05
CA ILE A 27 10.54 -3.89 -0.30
C ILE A 27 9.96 -3.37 -1.62
N THR A 28 9.84 -4.23 -2.62
CA THR A 28 9.30 -3.85 -3.94
C THR A 28 7.81 -3.53 -3.88
N ALA A 29 7.06 -4.24 -3.04
CA ALA A 29 5.62 -4.05 -2.84
C ALA A 29 5.29 -2.89 -1.89
N ALA A 30 6.28 -2.23 -1.28
CA ALA A 30 6.08 -1.17 -0.30
C ALA A 30 5.09 -0.07 -0.76
N PHE A 31 5.07 0.24 -2.05
CA PHE A 31 4.13 1.21 -2.63
C PHE A 31 2.66 0.80 -2.42
N ILE A 32 2.35 -0.50 -2.36
CA ILE A 32 1.00 -1.01 -2.11
C ILE A 32 0.57 -0.62 -0.70
N ALA A 33 1.44 -0.82 0.29
CA ALA A 33 1.14 -0.50 1.68
C ALA A 33 1.07 1.01 1.94
N SER A 34 1.89 1.82 1.25
CA SER A 34 1.96 3.27 1.50
C SER A 34 1.01 4.11 0.65
N TRP A 35 0.88 3.81 -0.66
CA TRP A 35 0.18 4.69 -1.60
C TRP A 35 -1.28 4.28 -1.85
N VAL A 36 -1.60 2.99 -1.83
CA VAL A 36 -2.98 2.54 -2.07
C VAL A 36 -3.96 3.16 -1.07
N PRO A 37 -3.71 3.17 0.25
CA PRO A 37 -4.62 3.82 1.21
C PRO A 37 -4.79 5.32 0.98
N MET A 38 -3.74 6.00 0.49
CA MET A 38 -3.81 7.41 0.13
C MET A 38 -4.66 7.64 -1.13
N ILE A 39 -4.48 6.80 -2.16
CA ILE A 39 -5.27 6.87 -3.39
C ILE A 39 -6.75 6.62 -3.09
N GLU A 40 -7.04 5.63 -2.25
CA GLU A 40 -8.39 5.32 -1.77
C GLU A 40 -9.04 6.51 -1.06
N GLU A 41 -8.29 7.19 -0.18
CA GLU A 41 -8.77 8.40 0.52
C GLU A 41 -9.08 9.54 -0.45
N VAL A 42 -8.23 9.77 -1.44
CA VAL A 42 -8.35 10.92 -2.36
C VAL A 42 -9.41 10.70 -3.44
N ILE A 43 -9.49 9.48 -3.98
CA ILE A 43 -10.39 9.15 -5.10
C ILE A 43 -11.71 8.53 -4.60
N GLY A 44 -11.80 8.15 -3.33
CA GLY A 44 -13.01 7.54 -2.75
C GLY A 44 -13.24 6.09 -3.19
N LEU A 45 -12.17 5.38 -3.55
CA LEU A 45 -12.22 3.98 -3.97
C LEU A 45 -11.82 3.04 -2.83
N LYS A 46 -12.21 1.77 -2.93
CA LYS A 46 -11.72 0.68 -2.06
C LYS A 46 -11.12 -0.43 -2.93
N LEU A 47 -9.81 -0.48 -2.96
CA LEU A 47 -8.97 -1.37 -3.75
C LEU A 47 -8.39 -2.51 -2.90
N LEU A 48 -7.77 -2.20 -1.75
CA LEU A 48 -7.15 -3.16 -0.83
C LEU A 48 -8.01 -3.27 0.42
N THR A 49 -8.92 -4.25 0.45
CA THR A 49 -9.80 -4.49 1.60
C THR A 49 -9.49 -5.81 2.29
N SER A 50 -9.67 -5.87 3.61
CA SER A 50 -9.50 -7.10 4.39
C SER A 50 -10.46 -8.22 3.98
N GLU A 51 -11.62 -7.88 3.41
CA GLU A 51 -12.60 -8.85 2.91
C GLU A 51 -12.15 -9.56 1.63
N LYS A 52 -11.48 -8.82 0.72
CA LYS A 52 -11.05 -9.36 -0.57
C LYS A 52 -9.64 -9.93 -0.53
N PHE A 53 -8.75 -9.28 0.21
CA PHE A 53 -7.33 -9.60 0.28
C PHE A 53 -6.87 -9.66 1.73
N PRO A 54 -7.37 -10.62 2.54
CA PRO A 54 -7.13 -10.64 3.98
C PRO A 54 -5.63 -10.73 4.33
N LYS A 55 -4.84 -11.55 3.63
CA LYS A 55 -3.40 -11.70 3.91
C LYS A 55 -2.63 -10.45 3.49
N LEU A 56 -2.86 -9.94 2.29
CA LEU A 56 -2.19 -8.77 1.76
C LEU A 56 -2.58 -7.49 2.52
N TYR A 57 -3.84 -7.38 2.95
CA TYR A 57 -4.29 -6.30 3.83
C TYR A 57 -3.54 -6.36 5.17
N LYS A 58 -3.49 -7.53 5.82
CA LYS A 58 -2.74 -7.70 7.06
C LYS A 58 -1.25 -7.40 6.88
N TRP A 59 -0.64 -7.93 5.82
CA TRP A 59 0.74 -7.66 5.44
C TRP A 59 1.01 -6.15 5.32
N SER A 60 0.10 -5.40 4.68
CA SER A 60 0.28 -3.95 4.53
C SER A 60 0.39 -3.26 5.89
N GLN A 61 -0.45 -3.66 6.85
CA GLN A 61 -0.43 -3.10 8.21
C GLN A 61 0.83 -3.53 8.97
N ASP A 62 1.22 -4.79 8.87
CA ASP A 62 2.41 -5.32 9.53
C ASP A 62 3.70 -4.69 8.94
N PHE A 63 3.72 -4.42 7.63
CA PHE A 63 4.84 -3.77 6.93
C PHE A 63 4.99 -2.30 7.32
N ILE A 64 3.92 -1.48 7.30
CA ILE A 64 4.06 -0.05 7.68
C ILE A 64 4.45 0.13 9.15
N ASN A 65 4.06 -0.82 10.00
CA ASN A 65 4.34 -0.78 11.43
C ASN A 65 5.68 -1.41 11.79
N HIS A 66 6.37 -2.05 10.84
CA HIS A 66 7.71 -2.56 11.05
C HIS A 66 8.67 -1.41 11.35
N GLN A 67 9.50 -1.55 12.38
CA GLN A 67 10.33 -0.46 12.92
C GLN A 67 11.16 0.25 11.84
N VAL A 68 11.91 -0.52 11.04
CA VAL A 68 12.76 0.02 9.97
C VAL A 68 11.94 0.74 8.90
N VAL A 69 10.75 0.24 8.57
CA VAL A 69 9.89 0.85 7.54
C VAL A 69 9.34 2.17 8.06
N LYS A 70 8.82 2.18 9.29
CA LYS A 70 8.25 3.36 9.94
C LYS A 70 9.25 4.52 10.04
N GLU A 71 10.53 4.23 10.28
CA GLU A 71 11.60 5.23 10.33
C GLU A 71 11.96 5.81 8.95
N LYS A 72 11.66 5.10 7.86
CA LYS A 72 12.01 5.50 6.48
C LYS A 72 10.83 6.07 5.70
N LEU A 73 9.60 5.80 6.11
CA LEU A 73 8.42 6.25 5.40
C LEU A 73 8.27 7.79 5.48
N PRO A 74 7.91 8.46 4.37
CA PRO A 74 7.58 9.87 4.40
C PRO A 74 6.31 10.11 5.22
N ASN A 75 6.21 11.28 5.84
CA ASN A 75 5.01 11.71 6.56
C ASN A 75 3.75 11.55 5.67
N ARG A 76 2.76 10.77 6.14
CA ARG A 76 1.55 10.42 5.39
C ARG A 76 0.74 11.65 4.99
N GLU A 77 0.53 12.59 5.89
CA GLU A 77 -0.26 13.79 5.65
C GLU A 77 0.34 14.64 4.52
N THR A 78 1.67 14.80 4.53
CA THR A 78 2.39 15.50 3.46
C THR A 78 2.22 14.79 2.11
N GLN A 79 2.26 13.46 2.08
CA GLN A 79 2.05 12.69 0.85
C GLN A 79 0.62 12.86 0.32
N VAL A 80 -0.39 12.75 1.19
CA VAL A 80 -1.80 12.91 0.85
C VAL A 80 -2.07 14.30 0.28
N THR A 81 -1.57 15.36 0.92
CA THR A 81 -1.76 16.73 0.44
C THR A 81 -1.16 16.94 -0.96
N LYS A 82 0.07 16.44 -1.19
CA LYS A 82 0.69 16.52 -2.52
C LYS A 82 -0.11 15.75 -3.58
N PHE A 83 -0.60 14.56 -3.22
CA PHE A 83 -1.39 13.75 -4.15
C PHE A 83 -2.75 14.38 -4.45
N LYS A 84 -3.44 14.96 -3.46
CA LYS A 84 -4.69 15.73 -3.65
C LYS A 84 -4.48 16.88 -4.65
N ALA A 85 -3.46 17.71 -4.42
CA ALA A 85 -3.14 18.83 -5.30
C ALA A 85 -2.81 18.39 -6.75
N LEU A 86 -2.02 17.31 -6.89
CA LEU A 86 -1.72 16.72 -8.20
C LEU A 86 -2.99 16.22 -8.90
N HIS A 87 -3.84 15.49 -8.18
CA HIS A 87 -5.08 14.96 -8.71
C HIS A 87 -6.01 16.08 -9.19
N GLU A 88 -6.22 17.12 -8.38
CA GLU A 88 -7.01 18.30 -8.75
C GLU A 88 -6.48 18.99 -10.00
N SER A 89 -5.16 19.21 -10.09
CA SER A 89 -4.53 19.82 -11.27
C SER A 89 -4.74 18.98 -12.54
N LEU A 90 -4.62 17.66 -12.44
CA LEU A 90 -4.82 16.76 -13.59
C LEU A 90 -6.28 16.70 -14.03
N VAL A 91 -7.22 16.76 -13.08
CA VAL A 91 -8.66 16.79 -13.37
C VAL A 91 -9.06 18.13 -13.99
N ALA A 92 -8.53 19.26 -13.50
CA ALA A 92 -8.81 20.59 -14.04
C ALA A 92 -8.18 20.85 -15.42
N SER A 93 -7.17 20.05 -15.81
CA SER A 93 -6.53 20.13 -17.13
C SER A 93 -7.22 19.29 -18.21
N LYS A 94 -8.32 18.59 -17.86
CA LYS A 94 -9.18 17.86 -18.80
C LYS A 94 -10.41 18.69 -19.17
#